data_AF-A0A959BZB0-F1
#
_entry.id   AF-A0A959BZB0-F1
#
_cell.length_a   1.000
_cell.length_b   1.000
_cell.length_c   1.000
_cell.angle_alpha   90.00
_cell.angle_beta   90.00
_cell.angle_gamma   90.00
#
_symmetry.space_group_name_H-M   'P 1'
#
loop_
_entity.id
_entity.type
_entity.pdbx_description
1 polymer ?
#
loop_
_entity_poly.entity_id
_entity_poly.type
_entity_poly.pdbx_seq_one_letter_code
_entity_poly.pdbx_strand_id
1 'polypeptide(L)'
;LDLMIHDLDIILSLVPSEVKRVSASGVPVVSDTADICNARIEFENGCVANLTASRISLKQMRKLRLFQPDTYISLDFLDKQAQVVRLFDTDATNLPDDNLMELETPRGKKYLHMALPEIEQVNAIKMELESFADAILDGSQPVVSIEDGYRALKLAYQIMEDIEKRIGALK
;
A
#
# COMPACT_ATOMS: atom_id res chain seq x y z
N LEU A 1 -6.07 -14.96 -5.28
CA LEU A 1 -6.08 -13.57 -5.79
C LEU A 1 -6.85 -12.63 -4.87
N ASP A 2 -7.96 -13.09 -4.30
CA ASP A 2 -9.01 -12.27 -3.69
C ASP A 2 -8.60 -11.29 -2.58
N LEU A 3 -7.51 -11.55 -1.84
CA LEU A 3 -7.10 -10.64 -0.76
C LEU A 3 -6.09 -9.57 -1.18
N MET A 4 -5.15 -9.90 -2.08
CA MET A 4 -4.02 -9.01 -2.40
C MET A 4 -4.30 -8.03 -3.53
N ILE A 5 -5.28 -8.31 -4.39
CA ILE A 5 -5.44 -7.55 -5.64
C ILE A 5 -5.68 -6.05 -5.40
N HIS A 6 -6.46 -5.70 -4.38
CA HIS A 6 -6.71 -4.31 -4.02
C HIS A 6 -5.45 -3.61 -3.51
N ASP A 7 -4.62 -4.30 -2.74
CA ASP A 7 -3.41 -3.70 -2.18
C ASP A 7 -2.32 -3.53 -3.26
N LEU A 8 -2.28 -4.43 -4.25
CA LEU A 8 -1.42 -4.31 -5.43
C LEU A 8 -1.82 -3.11 -6.30
N ASP A 9 -3.11 -2.90 -6.51
CA ASP A 9 -3.64 -1.74 -7.24
C ASP A 9 -3.26 -0.42 -6.55
N ILE A 10 -3.45 -0.34 -5.22
CA ILE A 10 -3.01 0.81 -4.41
C ILE A 10 -1.51 1.05 -4.56
N ILE A 11 -0.68 0.00 -4.49
CA ILE A 11 0.78 0.14 -4.60
C ILE A 11 1.19 0.63 -5.99
N LEU A 12 0.61 0.08 -7.06
CA LEU A 12 0.89 0.50 -8.43
C LEU A 12 0.45 1.95 -8.71
N SER A 13 -0.64 2.39 -8.07
CA SER A 13 -1.08 3.79 -8.13
C SER A 13 -0.14 4.73 -7.36
N LEU A 14 0.38 4.30 -6.21
CA LEU A 14 1.28 5.11 -5.37
C LEU A 14 2.73 5.17 -5.87
N VAL A 15 3.18 4.14 -6.61
CA VAL A 15 4.56 4.02 -7.08
C VAL A 15 4.57 4.11 -8.62
N PRO A 16 4.80 5.31 -9.19
CA PRO A 16 4.80 5.52 -10.64
C PRO A 16 6.12 5.01 -11.27
N SER A 17 6.35 3.70 -11.18
CA SER A 17 7.54 3.03 -11.69
C SER A 17 7.23 1.60 -12.08
N GLU A 18 7.97 1.07 -13.05
CA GLU A 18 7.85 -0.32 -13.47
C GLU A 18 8.35 -1.28 -12.38
N VAL A 19 7.74 -2.46 -12.32
CA VAL A 19 8.20 -3.56 -11.46
C VAL A 19 9.47 -4.17 -12.04
N LYS A 20 10.55 -4.08 -11.29
CA LYS A 20 11.85 -4.66 -11.62
C LYS A 20 11.93 -6.13 -11.27
N ARG A 21 11.45 -6.50 -10.08
CA ARG A 21 11.57 -7.87 -9.55
C ARG A 21 10.46 -8.19 -8.56
N VAL A 22 10.00 -9.44 -8.61
CA VAL A 22 9.09 -10.02 -7.62
C VAL A 22 9.79 -11.21 -6.96
N SER A 23 9.63 -11.33 -5.65
CA SER A 23 9.97 -12.51 -4.87
C SER A 23 8.83 -12.78 -3.91
N ALA A 24 8.15 -13.91 -4.08
CA ALA A 24 7.01 -14.27 -3.26
C ALA A 24 7.14 -15.68 -2.70
N SER A 25 6.52 -15.90 -1.55
CA SER A 25 6.41 -17.21 -0.92
C SER A 25 5.01 -17.38 -0.35
N GLY A 26 4.52 -18.60 -0.34
CA GLY A 26 3.22 -18.92 0.22
C GLY A 26 3.25 -20.30 0.86
N VAL A 27 2.37 -20.49 1.84
CA VAL A 27 2.25 -21.75 2.58
C VAL A 27 0.79 -22.18 2.57
N PRO A 28 0.46 -23.37 2.02
CA PRO A 28 -0.82 -24.03 2.22
C PRO A 28 -0.84 -24.64 3.63
N VAL A 29 -1.84 -24.32 4.43
CA VAL A 29 -1.97 -24.81 5.82
C VAL A 29 -3.24 -25.63 5.97
N VAL A 30 -4.35 -25.12 5.46
CA VAL A 30 -5.69 -25.71 5.51
C VAL A 30 -6.21 -26.00 4.11
N SER A 31 -5.91 -25.16 3.12
CA SER A 31 -6.35 -25.35 1.73
C SER A 31 -5.24 -25.92 0.85
N ASP A 32 -5.63 -26.39 -0.35
CA ASP A 32 -4.68 -26.84 -1.37
C ASP A 32 -3.90 -25.67 -2.00
N THR A 33 -4.32 -24.44 -1.73
CA THR A 33 -3.69 -23.19 -2.18
C THR A 33 -3.00 -22.48 -1.03
N ALA A 34 -2.13 -21.52 -1.32
CA ALA A 34 -1.45 -20.76 -0.27
C ALA A 34 -2.46 -19.97 0.60
N ASP A 35 -2.54 -20.32 1.89
CA ASP A 35 -3.41 -19.63 2.85
C ASP A 35 -2.77 -18.36 3.41
N ILE A 36 -1.43 -18.36 3.47
CA ILE A 36 -0.59 -17.21 3.82
C ILE A 36 0.38 -16.99 2.67
N CYS A 37 0.47 -15.75 2.19
CA CYS A 37 1.39 -15.32 1.15
C CYS A 37 2.18 -14.10 1.63
N ASN A 38 3.47 -14.07 1.32
CA ASN A 38 4.31 -12.89 1.41
C ASN A 38 4.87 -12.56 0.02
N ALA A 39 4.88 -11.29 -0.35
CA ALA A 39 5.46 -10.84 -1.60
C ALA A 39 6.36 -9.62 -1.33
N ARG A 40 7.57 -9.65 -1.90
CA ARG A 40 8.47 -8.51 -1.97
C ARG A 40 8.57 -8.08 -3.44
N ILE A 41 8.23 -6.82 -3.69
CA ILE A 41 8.17 -6.22 -5.01
C ILE A 41 9.19 -5.09 -5.03
N GLU A 42 10.11 -5.14 -5.99
CA GLU A 42 11.14 -4.13 -6.20
C GLU A 42 10.81 -3.38 -7.49
N PHE A 43 10.83 -2.05 -7.42
CA PHE A 43 10.55 -1.16 -8.55
C PHE A 43 11.86 -0.60 -9.13
N GLU A 44 11.83 -0.15 -10.38
CA GLU A 44 13.02 0.39 -11.04
C GLU A 44 13.56 1.67 -10.38
N ASN A 45 12.67 2.46 -9.77
CA ASN A 45 13.04 3.65 -8.99
C ASN A 45 13.64 3.35 -7.60
N GLY A 46 13.82 2.06 -7.25
CA GLY A 46 14.36 1.63 -5.96
C GLY A 46 13.32 1.55 -4.83
N CYS A 47 12.05 1.85 -5.10
CA CYS A 47 10.97 1.58 -4.14
C CYS A 47 10.84 0.07 -3.91
N VAL A 48 10.51 -0.32 -2.67
CA VAL A 48 10.28 -1.71 -2.29
C VAL A 48 8.96 -1.79 -1.56
N ALA A 49 8.05 -2.63 -2.05
CA ALA A 49 6.80 -2.95 -1.38
C ALA A 49 6.87 -4.37 -0.80
N ASN A 50 6.50 -4.51 0.47
CA ASN A 50 6.35 -5.80 1.12
C ASN A 50 4.87 -6.00 1.46
N LEU A 51 4.31 -7.11 1.02
CA LEU A 51 2.91 -7.46 1.23
C LEU A 51 2.82 -8.79 1.97
N THR A 52 1.82 -8.87 2.85
CA THR A 52 1.40 -10.11 3.49
C THR A 52 -0.10 -10.21 3.37
N ALA A 53 -0.58 -11.33 2.84
CA ALA A 53 -2.00 -11.66 2.86
C ALA A 53 -2.21 -13.03 3.47
N SER A 54 -3.22 -13.15 4.33
CA SER A 54 -3.50 -14.36 5.08
C SER A 54 -5.00 -14.52 5.29
N ARG A 55 -5.54 -15.65 4.85
CA ARG A 55 -6.96 -16.03 5.06
C ARG A 55 -7.21 -16.64 6.43
N ILE A 56 -6.15 -17.08 7.11
CA ILE A 56 -6.20 -17.81 8.38
C ILE A 56 -5.78 -16.94 9.59
N SER A 57 -5.76 -15.61 9.41
CA SER A 57 -5.45 -14.68 10.49
C SER A 57 -6.54 -14.69 11.57
N LEU A 58 -6.13 -14.82 12.84
CA LEU A 58 -7.04 -14.79 13.99
C LEU A 58 -7.73 -13.43 14.20
N LYS A 59 -7.03 -12.34 13.84
CA LYS A 59 -7.53 -10.97 13.93
C LYS A 59 -7.57 -10.36 12.53
N GLN A 60 -8.70 -9.73 12.19
CA GLN A 60 -8.80 -8.93 10.97
C GLN A 60 -7.86 -7.74 11.04
N MET A 61 -7.11 -7.50 9.97
CA MET A 61 -6.18 -6.40 9.86
C MET A 61 -6.03 -6.02 8.40
N ARG A 62 -6.11 -4.72 8.10
CA ARG A 62 -5.79 -4.17 6.79
C ARG A 62 -5.05 -2.86 6.97
N LYS A 63 -3.72 -2.92 6.95
CA LYS A 63 -2.83 -1.79 7.23
C LYS A 63 -1.86 -1.56 6.09
N LEU A 64 -1.62 -0.30 5.78
CA LEU A 64 -0.57 0.13 4.86
C LEU A 64 0.33 1.13 5.57
N ARG A 65 1.65 0.94 5.42
CA ARG A 65 2.66 1.82 6.01
C ARG A 65 3.62 2.30 4.94
N LEU A 66 3.74 3.62 4.79
CA LEU A 66 4.71 4.25 3.91
C LEU A 66 5.86 4.79 4.74
N PHE A 67 7.08 4.57 4.25
CA PHE A 67 8.30 5.06 4.85
C PHE A 67 9.06 5.89 3.81
N GLN A 68 9.24 7.17 4.10
CA GLN A 68 10.03 8.12 3.34
C GLN A 68 11.15 8.67 4.24
N PRO A 69 12.19 9.31 3.68
CA PRO A 69 13.33 9.79 4.48
C PRO A 69 12.97 10.70 5.66
N ASP A 70 11.89 11.47 5.52
CA ASP A 70 11.41 12.45 6.51
C ASP A 70 9.97 12.19 6.98
N THR A 71 9.29 11.19 6.43
CA THR A 71 7.86 11.02 6.61
C THR A 71 7.48 9.56 6.81
N TYR A 72 6.64 9.30 7.81
CA TYR A 72 5.99 8.03 8.04
C TYR A 72 4.48 8.20 7.98
N ILE A 73 3.81 7.37 7.19
CA ILE A 73 2.35 7.38 7.06
C ILE A 73 1.85 5.98 7.37
N SER A 74 0.88 5.89 8.27
CA SER A 74 0.18 4.64 8.62
C SER A 74 -1.30 4.79 8.33
N LEU A 75 -1.83 3.89 7.52
CA LEU A 75 -3.25 3.79 7.21
C LEU A 75 -3.79 2.48 7.79
N ASP A 76 -4.87 2.58 8.56
CA ASP A 76 -5.70 1.45 8.99
C ASP A 76 -7.02 1.51 8.22
N PHE A 77 -7.15 0.67 7.19
CA PHE A 77 -8.36 0.63 6.35
C PHE A 77 -9.54 -0.03 7.04
N LEU A 78 -9.28 -0.85 8.07
CA LEU A 78 -10.33 -1.51 8.83
C LEU A 78 -10.98 -0.53 9.80
N ASP A 79 -10.16 0.16 10.59
CA ASP A 79 -10.62 1.12 11.61
C ASP A 79 -10.83 2.53 11.04
N LYS A 80 -10.54 2.75 9.75
CA LYS A 80 -10.58 4.05 9.06
C LYS A 80 -9.79 5.10 9.82
N GLN A 81 -8.50 4.83 10.06
CA GLN A 81 -7.58 5.74 10.74
C GLN A 81 -6.36 6.02 9.86
N ALA A 82 -5.88 7.26 9.92
CA ALA A 82 -4.63 7.68 9.31
C ALA A 82 -3.77 8.38 10.34
N GLN A 83 -2.47 8.09 10.31
CA GLN A 83 -1.47 8.78 11.10
C GLN A 83 -0.34 9.21 10.18
N VAL A 84 0.03 10.48 10.24
CA VAL A 84 1.14 11.05 9.49
C VAL A 84 2.14 11.61 10.50
N VAL A 85 3.38 11.15 10.44
CA VAL A 85 4.49 11.63 11.25
C VAL A 85 5.54 12.20 10.31
N ARG A 86 5.91 13.47 10.49
CA ARG A 86 6.91 14.17 9.65
C ARG A 86 8.05 14.68 10.51
N LEU A 87 9.25 14.63 9.96
CA LEU A 87 10.47 15.16 10.55
C LEU A 87 10.91 16.41 9.78
N PHE A 88 11.15 17.48 10.50
CA PHE A 88 11.65 18.75 9.98
C PHE A 88 13.03 19.05 10.54
N ASP A 89 13.86 19.71 9.75
CA ASP A 89 15.10 20.32 10.23
C ASP A 89 14.80 21.56 11.08
N THR A 90 15.75 21.93 11.95
CA THR A 90 15.54 23.05 12.90
C THR A 90 15.47 24.42 12.23
N ASP A 91 15.98 24.54 11.01
CA ASP A 91 15.96 25.74 10.18
C ASP A 91 14.79 25.75 9.18
N ALA A 92 13.89 24.76 9.24
CA ALA A 92 12.72 24.71 8.37
C ALA A 92 11.82 25.94 8.59
N THR A 93 11.48 26.61 7.49
CA THR A 93 10.68 27.86 7.51
C THR A 93 9.17 27.62 7.53
N ASN A 94 8.71 26.41 7.19
CA ASN A 94 7.30 26.04 7.10
C ASN A 94 6.96 24.94 8.11
N LEU A 95 7.20 25.23 9.39
CA LEU A 95 6.84 24.33 10.48
C LEU A 95 5.32 24.43 10.76
N PRO A 96 4.64 23.30 10.99
CA PRO A 96 3.25 23.32 11.48
C PRO A 96 3.16 23.97 12.86
N ASP A 97 2.10 24.72 13.14
CA ASP A 97 1.96 25.41 14.43
C ASP A 97 1.44 24.50 15.57
N ASP A 98 1.06 23.26 15.25
CA ASP A 98 0.44 22.31 16.15
C ASP A 98 1.26 21.02 16.30
N ASN A 99 1.07 20.28 17.40
CA ASN A 99 1.59 18.91 17.57
C ASN A 99 3.08 18.70 17.21
N LEU A 100 3.91 19.72 17.44
CA LEU A 100 5.35 19.69 17.27
C LEU A 100 6.06 19.26 18.56
N MET A 101 7.04 18.38 18.41
CA MET A 101 7.90 17.92 19.48
C MET A 101 9.36 18.00 19.05
N GLU A 102 10.24 18.32 19.99
CA GLU A 102 11.68 18.26 19.74
C GLU A 102 12.17 16.82 19.86
N LEU A 103 12.95 16.38 18.88
CA LEU A 103 13.54 15.05 18.85
C LEU A 103 15.06 15.16 18.69
N GLU A 104 15.78 14.67 19.69
CA GLU A 104 17.23 14.48 19.60
C GLU A 104 17.54 13.22 18.77
N THR A 105 18.23 13.40 17.64
CA THR A 105 18.65 12.29 16.78
C THR A 105 20.18 12.20 16.74
N PRO A 106 20.76 11.06 16.32
CA PRO A 106 22.21 10.94 16.12
C PRO A 106 22.81 11.95 15.12
N ARG A 107 21.97 12.58 14.29
CA ARG A 107 22.39 13.59 13.28
C ARG A 107 22.09 15.02 13.72
N GLY A 108 21.72 15.22 14.99
CA GLY A 108 21.33 16.51 15.55
C GLY A 108 19.85 16.59 15.88
N LYS A 109 19.47 17.76 16.39
CA LYS A 109 18.10 18.07 16.79
C LYS A 109 17.20 18.22 15.56
N LYS A 110 15.99 17.67 15.64
CA LYS A 110 14.93 17.79 14.63
C LYS A 110 13.60 18.09 15.30
N TYR A 111 12.65 18.57 14.51
CA TYR A 111 11.25 18.71 14.93
C TYR A 111 10.43 17.55 14.38
N LEU A 112 9.62 16.93 15.24
CA LEU A 112 8.68 15.88 14.87
C LEU A 112 7.27 16.45 14.93
N HIS A 113 6.55 16.36 13.82
CA HIS A 113 5.12 16.69 13.72
C HIS A 113 4.30 15.42 13.64
N MET A 114 3.22 15.36 14.39
CA MET A 114 2.24 14.27 14.30
C MET A 114 0.87 14.82 13.94
N ALA A 115 0.31 14.31 12.85
CA ALA A 115 -1.05 14.60 12.41
C ALA A 115 -1.91 13.33 12.40
N LEU A 116 -3.16 13.49 12.83
CA LEU A 116 -4.23 12.49 12.71
C LEU A 116 -5.32 13.09 11.82
N PRO A 117 -5.21 12.99 10.49
CA PRO A 117 -6.17 13.59 9.58
C PRO A 117 -7.58 13.06 9.86
N GLU A 118 -8.58 13.95 9.78
CA GLU A 118 -9.97 13.54 9.80
C GLU A 118 -10.30 12.73 8.53
N ILE A 119 -11.01 11.62 8.71
CA ILE A 119 -11.42 10.74 7.62
C ILE A 119 -12.92 10.89 7.42
N GLU A 120 -13.29 11.36 6.24
CA GLU A 120 -14.69 11.50 5.86
C GLU A 120 -15.36 10.12 5.75
N GLN A 121 -16.55 10.00 6.32
CA GLN A 121 -17.35 8.80 6.16
C GLN A 121 -18.08 8.83 4.82
N VAL A 122 -17.49 8.15 3.85
CA VAL A 122 -18.05 8.02 2.50
C VAL A 122 -18.42 6.58 2.17
N ASN A 123 -19.29 6.41 1.19
CA ASN A 123 -19.59 5.12 0.58
C ASN A 123 -18.70 4.95 -0.66
N ALA A 124 -17.58 4.23 -0.50
CA ALA A 124 -16.59 4.06 -1.56
C ALA A 124 -17.16 3.41 -2.83
N ILE A 125 -18.07 2.42 -2.71
CA ILE A 125 -18.69 1.76 -3.86
C ILE A 125 -19.58 2.75 -4.62
N LYS A 126 -20.36 3.55 -3.88
CA LYS A 126 -21.20 4.58 -4.49
C LYS A 126 -20.33 5.59 -5.26
N MET A 127 -19.25 6.08 -4.64
CA MET A 127 -18.34 7.04 -5.27
C MET A 127 -17.62 6.46 -6.49
N GLU A 128 -17.23 5.19 -6.46
CA GLU A 128 -16.64 4.50 -7.61
C GLU A 128 -17.61 4.45 -8.79
N LEU A 129 -18.87 4.08 -8.54
CA LEU A 129 -19.92 4.04 -9.57
C LEU A 129 -20.28 5.43 -10.09
N GLU A 130 -20.34 6.45 -9.23
CA GLU A 130 -20.54 7.85 -9.62
C GLU A 130 -19.39 8.34 -10.51
N SER A 131 -18.14 8.11 -10.09
CA SER A 131 -16.94 8.46 -10.88
C SER A 131 -16.94 7.79 -12.26
N PHE A 132 -17.35 6.53 -12.33
CA PHE A 132 -17.49 5.83 -13.61
C PHE A 132 -18.60 6.42 -14.49
N ALA A 133 -19.76 6.75 -13.90
CA ALA A 133 -20.85 7.39 -14.63
C ALA A 133 -20.45 8.77 -15.17
N ASP A 134 -19.76 9.57 -14.35
CA ASP A 134 -19.26 10.90 -14.73
C ASP A 134 -18.26 10.79 -15.90
N ALA A 135 -17.36 9.82 -15.87
CA ALA A 135 -16.42 9.59 -16.98
C ALA A 135 -17.14 9.29 -18.32
N ILE A 136 -18.26 8.56 -18.27
CA ILE A 136 -19.08 8.29 -19.46
C ILE A 136 -19.76 9.58 -19.94
N LEU A 137 -20.36 10.35 -19.03
CA LEU A 137 -21.10 11.57 -19.36
C LEU A 137 -20.20 12.66 -19.93
N ASP A 138 -19.00 12.81 -19.37
CA ASP A 138 -18.04 13.84 -19.75
C ASP A 138 -17.10 13.40 -20.89
N GLY A 139 -17.14 12.12 -21.27
CA GLY A 139 -16.21 11.54 -22.25
C GLY A 139 -14.75 11.58 -21.79
N SER A 140 -14.52 11.52 -20.47
CA SER A 140 -13.19 11.59 -19.86
C SER A 140 -12.66 10.18 -19.53
N GLN A 141 -11.38 10.10 -19.16
CA GLN A 141 -10.78 8.83 -18.73
C GLN A 141 -11.24 8.51 -17.30
N PRO A 142 -11.72 7.28 -17.01
CA PRO A 142 -12.07 6.91 -15.64
C PRO A 142 -10.84 6.91 -14.73
N VAL A 143 -11.06 7.18 -13.44
CA VAL A 143 -10.00 7.24 -12.41
C VAL A 143 -9.16 5.96 -12.37
N VAL A 144 -9.81 4.80 -12.54
CA VAL A 144 -9.14 3.50 -12.71
C VAL A 144 -9.42 3.02 -14.13
N SER A 145 -8.38 2.96 -14.94
CA SER A 145 -8.49 2.50 -16.33
C SER A 145 -8.37 0.98 -16.46
N ILE A 146 -8.71 0.45 -17.63
CA ILE A 146 -8.51 -0.98 -17.92
C ILE A 146 -7.03 -1.38 -17.86
N GLU A 147 -6.13 -0.45 -18.18
CA GLU A 147 -4.68 -0.67 -18.13
C GLU A 147 -4.19 -0.80 -16.69
N ASP A 148 -4.77 -0.03 -15.76
CA ASP A 148 -4.46 -0.15 -14.32
C ASP A 148 -4.88 -1.54 -13.80
N GLY A 149 -6.10 -1.96 -14.15
CA GLY A 149 -6.59 -3.31 -13.84
C GLY A 149 -5.72 -4.42 -14.45
N TYR A 150 -5.28 -4.25 -15.70
CA TYR A 150 -4.35 -5.17 -16.35
C TYR A 150 -3.01 -5.27 -15.61
N ARG A 151 -2.41 -4.14 -15.23
CA ARG A 151 -1.13 -4.10 -14.50
C ARG A 151 -1.23 -4.78 -13.13
N ALA A 152 -2.31 -4.52 -12.39
CA ALA A 152 -2.56 -5.16 -11.11
C ALA A 152 -2.70 -6.69 -11.26
N LEU A 153 -3.47 -7.15 -12.25
CA LEU A 153 -3.61 -8.58 -12.54
C LEU A 153 -2.30 -9.21 -12.99
N LYS A 154 -1.57 -8.58 -13.91
CA LYS A 154 -0.27 -9.05 -14.39
C LYS A 154 0.71 -9.28 -13.23
N LEU A 155 0.80 -8.31 -12.31
CA LEU A 155 1.64 -8.41 -11.13
C LEU A 155 1.16 -9.52 -10.18
N ALA A 156 -0.15 -9.66 -9.99
CA ALA A 156 -0.71 -10.70 -9.14
C ALA A 156 -0.41 -12.12 -9.69
N TYR A 157 -0.48 -12.30 -11.02
CA TYR A 157 -0.09 -13.56 -11.67
C TYR A 157 1.41 -13.84 -11.52
N GLN A 158 2.28 -12.82 -11.66
CA GLN A 158 3.72 -12.98 -11.40
C GLN A 158 4.01 -13.45 -9.98
N ILE A 159 3.29 -12.91 -8.99
CA ILE A 159 3.38 -13.34 -7.58
C ILE A 159 2.95 -14.80 -7.44
N MET A 160 1.81 -15.19 -8.03
CA MET A 160 1.31 -16.56 -7.97
C MET A 160 2.30 -17.56 -8.59
N GLU A 161 2.86 -17.24 -9.76
CA GLU A 161 3.86 -18.08 -10.40
C GLU A 161 5.11 -18.27 -9.53
N ASP A 162 5.61 -17.24 -8.86
CA ASP A 162 6.78 -17.37 -7.98
C ASP A 162 6.47 -18.22 -6.73
N ILE A 163 5.25 -18.11 -6.20
CA ILE A 163 4.78 -18.95 -5.09
C ILE A 163 4.69 -20.42 -5.53
N GLU A 164 4.05 -20.71 -6.66
CA GLU A 164 3.87 -22.07 -7.17
C GLU A 164 5.20 -22.75 -7.47
N LYS A 165 6.14 -22.04 -8.11
CA LYS A 165 7.50 -22.55 -8.38
C LYS A 165 8.21 -22.97 -7.09
N ARG A 166 8.05 -22.22 -6.00
CA ARG A 166 8.67 -22.52 -4.70
C ARG A 166 7.97 -23.64 -3.93
N ILE A 167 6.64 -23.68 -3.95
CA ILE A 167 5.88 -24.79 -3.34
C ILE A 167 6.21 -26.11 -4.07
N GLY A 168 6.29 -26.07 -5.40
CA GLY A 168 6.69 -27.23 -6.20
C GLY A 168 8.12 -27.69 -5.91
N ALA A 169 9.06 -26.78 -5.66
CA ALA A 169 10.44 -27.11 -5.30
C ALA A 169 10.61 -27.74 -3.90
N LEU A 170 9.58 -27.69 -3.05
CA LEU A 170 9.57 -28.27 -1.69
C LEU A 170 9.00 -29.69 -1.66
N LYS A 171 8.43 -30.19 -2.77
CA LYS A 171 7.93 -31.56 -2.93
C LYS A 171 8.97 -32.44 -3.63
#